data_AF-A0A842LZ39-F1
#
_entry.id   AF-A0A842LZ39-F1
#
_cell.length_a   1.000
_cell.length_b   1.000
_cell.length_c   1.000
_cell.angle_alpha   90.00
_cell.angle_beta   90.00
_cell.angle_gamma   90.00
#
_symmetry.space_group_name_H-M   'P 1'
#
loop_
_entity.id
_entity.type
_entity.pdbx_description
1 polymer ?
#
loop_
_entity_poly.entity_id
_entity_poly.type
_entity_poly.pdbx_seq_one_letter_code
_entity_poly.pdbx_strand_id
1 'polypeptide(L)'
;MEKELTIRDELINAALTSNEAFSTTLKSIMRRMDISAKDLSEGSGVPLSTINKILSECRDLRLSTLRDILRYLHSLEVPQADIIIGVIAARPSLDTISKHQLLAKGKRVIIKEYPAMTIEDAIISAIKAERDRVNGLVCASIVASIIEKFVRIPIATIKIEESNILDSVNLLVEKITSTG
;
A
#
# COMPACT_ATOMS: atom_id res chain seq x y z
N MET A 1 -2.98 -34.79 1.01
CA MET A 1 -3.08 -33.33 0.89
C MET A 1 -2.43 -32.77 2.15
N GLU A 2 -1.12 -32.56 2.11
CA GLU A 2 -0.39 -31.98 3.23
C GLU A 2 -0.90 -30.56 3.45
N LYS A 3 -1.33 -30.27 4.67
CA LYS A 3 -1.79 -28.94 5.05
C LYS A 3 -0.55 -28.06 5.13
N GLU A 4 -0.43 -27.08 4.25
CA GLU A 4 0.62 -26.07 4.35
C GLU A 4 0.46 -25.36 5.71
N LEU A 5 1.44 -25.54 6.61
CA LEU A 5 1.41 -24.90 7.93
C LEU A 5 1.68 -23.41 7.75
N THR A 6 0.80 -22.57 8.29
CA THR A 6 1.01 -21.11 8.34
C THR A 6 2.18 -20.77 9.27
N ILE A 7 2.84 -19.61 9.12
CA ILE A 7 3.92 -19.17 10.04
C ILE A 7 3.38 -19.12 11.48
N ARG A 8 2.10 -18.79 11.67
CA ARG A 8 1.43 -18.89 12.97
C ARG A 8 1.46 -20.29 13.54
N ASP A 9 1.05 -21.29 12.77
CA ASP A 9 1.03 -22.69 13.23
C ASP A 9 2.45 -23.17 13.55
N GLU A 10 3.42 -22.83 12.70
CA GLU A 10 4.84 -23.15 12.90
C GLU A 10 5.37 -22.58 14.22
N LEU A 11 5.13 -21.28 14.47
CA LEU A 11 5.63 -20.58 15.65
C LEU A 11 4.90 -21.00 16.94
N ILE A 12 3.60 -21.30 16.88
CA ILE A 12 2.82 -21.81 18.02
C ILE A 12 3.29 -23.21 18.40
N ASN A 13 3.46 -24.11 17.44
CA ASN A 13 3.96 -25.46 17.70
C ASN A 13 5.36 -25.43 18.31
N ALA A 14 6.23 -24.55 17.80
CA ALA A 14 7.56 -24.34 18.37
C ALA A 14 7.50 -23.80 19.81
N ALA A 15 6.64 -22.82 20.08
CA ALA A 15 6.43 -22.27 21.43
C ALA A 15 5.91 -23.30 22.44
N LEU A 16 5.06 -24.22 22.01
CA LEU A 16 4.55 -25.31 22.84
C LEU A 16 5.58 -26.43 23.06
N THR A 17 6.60 -26.51 22.21
CA THR A 17 7.65 -27.53 22.29
C THR A 17 8.76 -27.13 23.26
N SER A 18 9.44 -26.01 23.01
CA SER A 18 10.44 -25.45 23.92
C SER A 18 10.85 -24.02 23.53
N ASN A 19 11.53 -23.31 24.42
CA ASN A 19 12.05 -21.97 24.11
C ASN A 19 13.15 -22.00 23.02
N GLU A 20 13.97 -23.05 22.98
CA GLU A 20 14.97 -23.27 21.93
C GLU A 20 14.31 -23.51 20.57
N ALA A 21 13.26 -24.34 20.54
CA ALA A 21 12.49 -24.60 19.34
C ALA A 21 11.87 -23.28 18.83
N PHE A 22 11.23 -22.51 19.72
CA PHE A 22 10.70 -21.20 19.40
C PHE A 22 11.75 -20.24 18.83
N SER A 23 12.90 -20.09 19.51
CA SER A 23 13.98 -19.21 19.08
C SER A 23 14.51 -19.59 17.69
N THR A 24 14.70 -20.88 17.44
CA THR A 24 15.20 -21.41 16.17
C THR A 24 14.20 -21.16 15.04
N THR A 25 12.93 -21.47 15.27
CA THR A 25 11.84 -21.24 14.31
C THR A 25 11.66 -19.76 14.02
N LEU A 26 11.66 -18.90 15.06
CA LEU A 26 11.58 -17.45 14.89
C LEU A 26 12.74 -16.90 14.04
N LYS A 27 13.99 -17.33 14.28
CA LYS A 27 15.14 -16.95 13.44
C LYS A 27 14.98 -17.38 11.98
N SER A 28 14.47 -18.59 11.74
CA SER A 28 14.19 -19.10 10.40
C SER A 28 13.16 -18.22 9.66
N ILE A 29 12.05 -17.92 10.33
CA ILE A 29 10.99 -17.06 9.81
C ILE A 29 11.49 -15.63 9.54
N MET A 30 12.29 -15.07 10.46
CA MET A 30 12.89 -13.75 10.28
C MET A 30 13.79 -13.71 9.04
N ARG A 31 14.58 -14.77 8.78
CA ARG A 31 15.40 -14.88 7.56
C ARG A 31 14.55 -15.03 6.30
N ARG A 32 13.48 -15.84 6.34
CA ARG A 32 12.56 -16.04 5.21
C ARG A 32 11.84 -14.75 4.80
N MET A 33 11.59 -13.86 5.76
CA MET A 33 10.91 -12.57 5.53
C MET A 33 11.87 -11.38 5.43
N ASP A 34 13.19 -11.62 5.45
CA ASP A 34 14.22 -10.58 5.40
C ASP A 34 14.05 -9.46 6.46
N ILE A 35 13.70 -9.84 7.69
CA ILE A 35 13.54 -8.90 8.82
C ILE A 35 14.62 -9.07 9.88
N SER A 36 15.10 -7.94 10.41
CA SER A 36 16.07 -7.91 11.50
C SER A 36 15.39 -7.93 12.88
N ALA A 37 16.19 -8.13 13.94
CA ALA A 37 15.70 -8.01 15.33
C ALA A 37 15.19 -6.59 15.64
N LYS A 38 15.73 -5.57 14.96
CA LYS A 38 15.28 -4.18 15.08
C LYS A 38 13.90 -3.99 14.45
N ASP A 39 13.69 -4.52 13.25
CA ASP A 39 12.38 -4.48 12.57
C ASP A 39 11.32 -5.22 13.38
N LEU A 40 11.67 -6.37 13.95
CA LEU A 40 10.80 -7.13 14.83
C LEU A 40 10.46 -6.33 16.10
N SER A 41 11.40 -5.57 16.66
CA SER A 41 11.18 -4.73 17.84
C SER A 41 10.21 -3.60 17.56
N GLU A 42 10.46 -2.84 16.49
CA GLU A 42 9.64 -1.71 16.08
C GLU A 42 8.24 -2.16 15.68
N GLY A 43 8.14 -3.26 14.93
CA GLY A 43 6.89 -3.77 14.40
C GLY A 43 5.99 -4.48 15.43
N SER A 44 6.58 -5.18 16.40
CA SER A 44 5.80 -5.87 17.45
C SER A 44 5.59 -5.02 18.70
N GLY A 45 6.33 -3.91 18.87
CA GLY A 45 6.35 -3.13 20.11
C GLY A 45 7.08 -3.82 21.26
N VAL A 46 7.72 -4.97 21.02
CA VAL A 46 8.52 -5.68 22.02
C VAL A 46 9.91 -5.02 22.10
N PRO A 47 10.43 -4.69 23.29
CA PRO A 47 11.74 -4.06 23.42
C PRO A 47 12.85 -4.91 22.78
N LEU A 48 13.77 -4.27 22.06
CA LEU A 48 14.88 -4.94 21.37
C LEU A 48 15.72 -5.82 22.30
N SER A 49 15.91 -5.37 23.55
CA SER A 49 16.58 -6.15 24.59
C SER A 49 15.86 -7.45 24.93
N THR A 50 14.52 -7.46 24.85
CA THR A 50 13.71 -8.66 25.08
C THR A 50 13.78 -9.61 23.88
N ILE A 51 13.74 -9.07 22.66
CA ILE A 51 13.92 -9.86 21.44
C ILE A 51 15.29 -10.53 21.42
N ASN A 52 16.36 -9.80 21.70
CA ASN A 52 17.71 -10.38 21.73
C ASN A 52 17.84 -11.47 22.80
N LYS A 53 17.19 -11.33 23.96
CA LYS A 53 17.15 -12.40 24.99
C LYS A 53 16.38 -13.62 24.54
N ILE A 54 15.27 -13.45 23.83
CA ILE A 54 14.52 -14.56 23.23
C ILE A 54 15.38 -15.29 22.20
N LEU A 55 16.06 -14.53 21.33
CA LEU A 55 16.87 -15.09 20.25
C LEU A 55 18.16 -15.75 20.76
N SER A 56 18.85 -15.16 21.74
CA SER A 56 20.19 -15.60 22.15
C SER A 56 20.19 -16.42 23.44
N GLU A 57 19.27 -16.16 24.36
CA GLU A 57 19.26 -16.78 25.70
C GLU A 57 18.10 -17.78 25.88
N CYS A 58 17.29 -18.04 24.85
CA CYS A 58 16.15 -18.96 24.88
C CYS A 58 15.24 -18.71 26.10
N ARG A 59 15.06 -17.44 26.46
CA ARG A 59 14.32 -17.03 27.66
C ARG A 59 12.83 -17.34 27.52
N ASP A 60 12.20 -17.70 28.64
CA ASP A 60 10.74 -17.83 28.75
C ASP A 60 10.02 -16.59 28.21
N LEU A 61 9.06 -16.85 27.34
CA LEU A 61 8.19 -15.82 26.77
C LEU A 61 6.97 -15.61 27.65
N ARG A 62 6.68 -14.34 27.93
CA ARG A 62 5.33 -13.96 28.36
C ARG A 62 4.37 -14.19 27.21
N LEU A 63 3.17 -14.70 27.52
CA LEU A 63 2.11 -14.87 26.52
C LEU A 63 1.77 -13.57 25.78
N SER A 64 1.90 -12.42 26.45
CA SER A 64 1.75 -11.11 25.79
C SER A 64 2.80 -10.90 24.69
N THR A 65 4.07 -11.17 24.98
CA THR A 65 5.17 -11.07 24.01
C THR A 65 4.96 -12.01 22.83
N LEU A 66 4.55 -13.25 23.09
CA LEU A 66 4.22 -14.23 22.04
C LEU A 66 3.09 -13.70 21.15
N ARG A 67 2.01 -13.16 21.75
CA ARG A 67 0.88 -12.59 20.99
C ARG A 67 1.29 -11.40 20.14
N ASP A 68 2.17 -10.53 20.64
CA ASP A 68 2.61 -9.34 19.92
C ASP A 68 3.51 -9.70 18.74
N ILE A 69 4.44 -10.64 18.92
CA ILE A 69 5.25 -11.21 17.84
C ILE A 69 4.36 -11.89 16.80
N LEU A 70 3.43 -12.77 17.22
CA LEU A 70 2.50 -13.45 16.30
C LEU A 70 1.60 -12.47 15.53
N ARG A 71 1.18 -11.36 16.15
CA ARG A 71 0.36 -10.34 15.49
C ARG A 71 1.15 -9.62 14.40
N TYR A 72 2.39 -9.23 14.70
CA TYR A 72 3.25 -8.56 13.74
C TYR A 72 3.64 -9.48 12.58
N LEU A 73 4.13 -10.70 12.84
CA LEU A 73 4.52 -11.63 11.77
C LEU A 73 3.32 -11.99 10.88
N HIS A 74 2.14 -12.17 11.47
CA HIS A 74 0.93 -12.38 10.68
C HIS A 74 0.55 -11.16 9.81
N SER A 75 0.82 -9.94 10.26
CA SER A 75 0.61 -8.74 9.44
C SER A 75 1.57 -8.65 8.24
N LEU A 76 2.70 -9.35 8.29
CA LEU A 76 3.65 -9.50 7.18
C LEU A 76 3.26 -10.65 6.24
N GLU A 77 2.64 -11.72 6.77
CA GLU A 77 2.11 -12.83 5.96
C GLU A 77 0.86 -12.49 5.18
N VAL A 78 -0.08 -11.75 5.79
CA VAL A 78 -1.34 -11.43 5.14
C VAL A 78 -1.03 -10.45 4.02
N PRO A 79 -1.31 -10.79 2.74
CA PRO A 79 -1.43 -9.77 1.72
C PRO A 79 -2.55 -8.85 2.20
N GLN A 80 -2.19 -7.72 2.82
CA GLN A 80 -3.15 -6.65 3.07
C GLN A 80 -3.75 -6.36 1.71
N ALA A 81 -5.04 -6.68 1.52
CA ALA A 81 -5.69 -6.65 0.22
C ALA A 81 -5.25 -5.40 -0.56
N ASP A 82 -4.77 -5.60 -1.78
CA ASP A 82 -4.18 -4.53 -2.58
C ASP A 82 -5.12 -3.33 -2.60
N ILE A 83 -4.62 -2.15 -2.24
CA ILE A 83 -5.39 -0.93 -2.33
C ILE A 83 -5.46 -0.56 -3.80
N ILE A 84 -6.63 -0.68 -4.41
CA ILE A 84 -6.84 -0.30 -5.81
C ILE A 84 -7.29 1.16 -5.83
N ILE A 85 -6.54 2.02 -6.51
CA ILE A 85 -6.89 3.44 -6.69
C ILE A 85 -7.24 3.67 -8.16
N GLY A 86 -8.44 4.19 -8.41
CA GLY A 86 -8.83 4.63 -9.73
C GLY A 86 -8.26 6.01 -10.04
N VAL A 87 -7.70 6.21 -11.23
CA VAL A 87 -7.25 7.53 -11.70
C VAL A 87 -8.02 7.90 -12.97
N ILE A 88 -8.81 8.97 -12.89
CA ILE A 88 -9.53 9.55 -14.02
C ILE A 88 -8.74 10.76 -14.52
N ALA A 89 -8.19 10.66 -15.71
CA ALA A 89 -7.47 11.75 -16.35
C ALA A 89 -7.46 11.59 -17.87
N ALA A 90 -6.95 12.61 -18.55
CA ALA A 90 -6.71 12.54 -19.98
C ALA A 90 -5.65 11.47 -20.31
N ARG A 91 -5.76 10.82 -21.47
CA ARG A 91 -4.80 9.78 -21.89
C ARG A 91 -3.34 10.26 -21.83
N PRO A 92 -2.99 11.47 -22.32
CA PRO A 92 -1.61 11.95 -22.21
C PRO A 92 -1.12 12.07 -20.77
N SER A 93 -1.99 12.39 -19.81
CA SER A 93 -1.63 12.47 -18.39
C SER A 93 -1.45 11.07 -17.78
N LEU A 94 -2.31 10.11 -18.15
CA LEU A 94 -2.20 8.72 -17.69
C LEU A 94 -0.92 8.05 -18.21
N ASP A 95 -0.56 8.31 -19.46
CA ASP A 95 0.65 7.75 -20.08
C ASP A 95 1.95 8.20 -19.36
N THR A 96 1.91 9.26 -18.54
CA THR A 96 3.04 9.67 -17.68
C THR A 96 3.25 8.76 -16.45
N ILE A 97 2.24 7.97 -16.08
CA ILE A 97 2.29 7.07 -14.91
C ILE A 97 3.16 5.87 -15.26
N SER A 98 4.45 5.94 -14.90
CA SER A 98 5.40 4.87 -15.23
C SER A 98 5.26 3.62 -14.36
N LYS A 99 4.57 3.73 -13.22
CA LYS A 99 4.39 2.63 -12.24
C LYS A 99 2.93 2.50 -11.86
N HIS A 100 2.26 1.47 -12.38
CA HIS A 100 0.88 1.15 -12.00
C HIS A 100 0.79 0.40 -10.66
N GLN A 101 1.91 0.17 -9.98
CA GLN A 101 1.96 -0.42 -8.66
C GLN A 101 3.02 0.29 -7.81
N LEU A 102 2.69 0.57 -6.55
CA LEU A 102 3.60 1.19 -5.59
C LEU A 102 3.36 0.69 -4.17
N LEU A 103 4.33 0.89 -3.28
CA LEU A 103 4.19 0.62 -1.85
C LEU A 103 3.93 1.94 -1.13
N ALA A 104 2.82 2.02 -0.38
CA ALA A 104 2.49 3.17 0.45
C ALA A 104 2.06 2.70 1.84
N LYS A 105 2.70 3.23 2.89
CA LYS A 105 2.43 2.86 4.29
C LYS A 105 2.41 1.34 4.54
N GLY A 106 3.32 0.60 3.90
CA GLY A 106 3.41 -0.86 4.02
C GLY A 106 2.32 -1.63 3.27
N LYS A 107 1.52 -0.99 2.43
CA LYS A 107 0.48 -1.62 1.60
C LYS A 107 0.83 -1.52 0.11
N ARG A 108 0.54 -2.58 -0.64
CA ARG A 108 0.59 -2.55 -2.11
C ARG A 108 -0.59 -1.75 -2.61
N VAL A 109 -0.30 -0.74 -3.42
CA VAL A 109 -1.27 0.11 -4.10
C VAL A 109 -1.20 -0.19 -5.58
N ILE A 110 -2.34 -0.50 -6.19
CA ILE A 110 -2.49 -0.73 -7.62
C ILE A 110 -3.25 0.46 -8.21
N ILE A 111 -2.68 1.09 -9.23
CA ILE A 111 -3.32 2.16 -9.98
C ILE A 111 -4.12 1.54 -11.12
N LYS A 112 -5.40 1.88 -11.19
CA LYS A 112 -6.28 1.50 -12.29
C LYS A 112 -6.71 2.76 -13.05
N GLU A 113 -6.47 2.75 -14.35
CA GLU A 113 -6.65 3.94 -15.19
C GLU A 113 -8.01 3.99 -15.84
N TYR A 114 -8.59 5.18 -15.87
CA TYR A 114 -9.88 5.47 -16.48
C TYR A 114 -9.73 6.72 -17.37
N PRO A 115 -9.40 6.55 -18.65
CA PRO A 115 -9.23 7.69 -19.55
C PRO A 115 -10.54 8.42 -19.77
N ALA A 116 -10.52 9.75 -19.63
CA ALA A 116 -11.66 10.62 -19.89
C ALA A 116 -11.20 11.91 -20.57
N MET A 117 -11.90 12.35 -21.62
CA MET A 117 -11.63 13.60 -22.33
C MET A 117 -12.62 14.71 -21.98
N THR A 118 -13.83 14.33 -21.58
CA THR A 118 -14.91 15.27 -21.22
C THR A 118 -15.38 15.07 -19.78
N ILE A 119 -16.24 15.97 -19.29
CA ILE A 119 -16.86 15.85 -17.97
C ILE A 119 -17.78 14.62 -17.93
N GLU A 120 -18.53 14.39 -19.02
CA GLU A 120 -19.43 13.24 -19.18
C GLU A 120 -18.66 11.92 -19.12
N ASP A 121 -17.52 11.84 -19.83
CA ASP A 121 -16.63 10.68 -19.79
C ASP A 121 -16.10 10.44 -18.38
N ALA A 122 -15.76 11.50 -17.64
CA ALA A 122 -15.28 11.42 -16.27
C ALA A 122 -16.37 10.89 -15.33
N ILE A 123 -17.63 11.30 -15.52
CA ILE A 123 -18.77 10.77 -14.76
C ILE A 123 -18.95 9.28 -15.02
N ILE A 124 -18.96 8.86 -16.30
CA ILE A 124 -19.08 7.45 -16.69
C ILE A 124 -17.92 6.64 -16.08
N SER A 125 -16.71 7.17 -16.15
CA SER A 125 -15.50 6.58 -15.58
C SER A 125 -15.57 6.42 -14.07
N ALA A 126 -16.12 7.41 -13.36
CA ALA A 126 -16.29 7.34 -11.91
C ALA A 126 -17.27 6.23 -11.51
N ILE A 127 -18.39 6.10 -12.23
CA ILE A 127 -19.35 5.00 -12.02
C ILE A 127 -18.68 3.64 -12.29
N LYS A 128 -17.90 3.55 -13.37
CA LYS A 128 -17.16 2.33 -13.69
C LYS A 128 -16.13 1.98 -12.62
N ALA A 129 -15.40 2.97 -12.11
CA ALA A 129 -14.43 2.79 -11.04
C ALA A 129 -15.07 2.27 -9.75
N GLU A 130 -16.24 2.79 -9.37
CA GLU A 130 -16.99 2.29 -8.21
C GLU A 130 -17.46 0.84 -8.41
N ARG A 131 -17.97 0.49 -9.61
CA ARG A 131 -18.34 -0.89 -9.96
C ARG A 131 -17.15 -1.85 -9.95
N ASP A 132 -15.99 -1.35 -10.34
CA ASP A 132 -14.72 -2.08 -10.30
C ASP A 132 -14.15 -2.23 -8.88
N ARG A 133 -14.85 -1.71 -7.86
CA ARG A 133 -14.49 -1.79 -6.44
C ARG A 133 -13.12 -1.19 -6.12
N VAL A 134 -12.77 -0.08 -6.76
CA VAL A 134 -11.60 0.69 -6.34
C VAL A 134 -11.82 1.23 -4.92
N ASN A 135 -10.76 1.30 -4.13
CA ASN A 135 -10.78 1.77 -2.74
C ASN A 135 -10.79 3.31 -2.63
N GLY A 136 -10.46 4.02 -3.72
CA GLY A 136 -10.47 5.47 -3.79
C GLY A 136 -10.26 5.96 -5.23
N LEU A 137 -10.55 7.22 -5.46
CA LEU A 137 -10.50 7.86 -6.78
C LEU A 137 -9.60 9.10 -6.77
N VAL A 138 -8.84 9.29 -7.84
CA VAL A 138 -8.11 10.52 -8.14
C VAL A 138 -8.66 11.10 -9.43
N CYS A 139 -9.01 12.39 -9.45
CA CYS A 139 -9.47 13.07 -10.67
C CYS A 139 -9.12 14.57 -10.66
N ALA A 140 -9.35 15.25 -11.79
CA ALA A 140 -9.16 16.69 -11.87
C ALA A 140 -10.16 17.45 -10.98
N SER A 141 -9.72 18.54 -10.35
CA SER A 141 -10.54 19.35 -9.42
C SER A 141 -11.87 19.84 -10.03
N ILE A 142 -11.89 20.10 -11.35
CA ILE A 142 -13.08 20.61 -12.06
C ILE A 142 -14.25 19.61 -12.05
N VAL A 143 -13.97 18.30 -12.00
CA VAL A 143 -15.01 17.24 -11.99
C VAL A 143 -15.25 16.66 -10.60
N ALA A 144 -14.33 16.83 -9.66
CA ALA A 144 -14.40 16.24 -8.32
C ALA A 144 -15.70 16.63 -7.59
N SER A 145 -16.06 17.91 -7.60
CA SER A 145 -17.27 18.43 -6.94
C SER A 145 -18.59 17.83 -7.47
N ILE A 146 -18.60 17.34 -8.71
CA ILE A 146 -19.76 16.67 -9.30
C ILE A 146 -19.78 15.20 -8.88
N ILE A 147 -18.63 14.53 -8.96
CA ILE A 147 -18.48 13.10 -8.68
C ILE A 147 -18.74 12.79 -7.20
N GLU A 148 -18.26 13.64 -6.28
CA GLU A 148 -18.47 13.51 -4.82
C GLU A 148 -19.95 13.47 -4.43
N LYS A 149 -20.86 14.00 -5.25
CA LYS A 149 -22.30 14.02 -4.95
C LYS A 149 -22.95 12.65 -5.06
N PHE A 150 -22.36 11.71 -5.80
CA PHE A 150 -23.00 10.42 -6.08
C PHE A 150 -22.10 9.21 -5.83
N VAL A 151 -20.78 9.38 -5.76
CA VAL A 151 -19.83 8.29 -5.50
C VAL A 151 -19.58 8.14 -4.00
N ARG A 152 -19.47 6.90 -3.51
CA ARG A 152 -19.27 6.61 -2.07
C ARG A 152 -17.81 6.35 -1.67
N ILE A 153 -16.93 6.17 -2.65
CA ILE A 153 -15.50 5.99 -2.41
C ILE A 153 -14.80 7.35 -2.20
N PRO A 154 -13.74 7.41 -1.38
CA PRO A 154 -13.02 8.66 -1.12
C PRO A 154 -12.37 9.20 -2.39
N ILE A 155 -12.39 10.53 -2.56
CA ILE A 155 -11.87 11.23 -3.74
C ILE A 155 -10.73 12.15 -3.32
N ALA A 156 -9.67 12.17 -4.13
CA ALA A 156 -8.59 13.15 -4.06
C ALA A 156 -8.45 13.86 -5.40
N THR A 157 -8.01 15.11 -5.38
CA THR A 157 -7.86 15.89 -6.61
C THR A 157 -6.41 16.02 -7.05
N ILE A 158 -6.19 16.02 -8.37
CA ILE A 158 -4.90 16.34 -8.97
C ILE A 158 -4.63 17.84 -8.75
N LYS A 159 -3.51 18.16 -8.11
CA LYS A 159 -3.04 19.54 -7.97
C LYS A 159 -2.23 19.92 -9.21
N ILE A 160 -2.50 21.09 -9.75
CA ILE A 160 -1.74 21.68 -10.86
C ILE A 160 -0.71 22.64 -10.24
N GLU A 161 0.56 22.49 -10.60
CA GLU A 161 1.62 23.40 -10.18
C GLU A 161 1.67 24.65 -11.08
N GLU A 162 2.13 25.78 -10.54
CA GLU A 162 2.24 27.04 -11.27
C GLU A 162 3.09 26.92 -12.54
N SER A 163 4.18 26.15 -12.46
CA SER A 163 5.07 25.85 -13.59
C SER A 163 4.31 25.29 -14.79
N ASN A 164 3.41 24.32 -14.58
CA ASN A 164 2.63 23.73 -15.67
C ASN A 164 1.71 24.73 -16.38
N ILE A 165 1.19 25.71 -15.62
CA ILE A 165 0.35 26.79 -16.16
C ILE A 165 1.22 27.73 -16.98
N LEU A 166 2.35 28.17 -16.44
CA LEU A 166 3.28 29.09 -17.11
C LEU A 166 3.84 28.48 -18.41
N ASP A 167 4.22 27.20 -18.40
CA ASP A 167 4.67 26.50 -19.60
C ASP A 167 3.60 26.50 -20.70
N SER A 168 2.34 26.28 -20.32
CA SER A 168 1.20 26.30 -21.24
C SER A 168 0.96 27.70 -21.82
N VAL A 169 1.12 28.74 -21.01
CA VAL A 169 1.01 30.15 -21.43
C VAL A 169 2.13 30.49 -22.41
N ASN A 170 3.39 30.15 -22.09
CA ASN A 170 4.54 30.42 -22.96
C ASN A 170 4.40 29.73 -24.32
N LEU A 171 3.98 28.46 -24.32
CA LEU A 171 3.71 27.73 -25.56
C LEU A 171 2.65 28.41 -26.44
N LEU A 172 1.63 29.01 -25.84
CA LEU A 172 0.62 29.76 -26.58
C LEU A 172 1.18 31.07 -27.15
N VAL A 173 1.99 31.79 -26.36
CA VAL A 173 2.67 33.03 -26.80
C VAL A 173 3.58 32.76 -28.00
N GLU A 174 4.37 31.69 -27.97
CA GLU A 174 5.24 31.29 -29.09
C GLU A 174 4.44 31.00 -30.36
N LYS A 175 3.30 30.31 -30.25
CA LYS A 175 2.42 30.02 -31.39
C LYS A 175 1.82 31.28 -32.00
N ILE A 176 1.39 32.23 -31.17
CA ILE A 176 0.82 33.50 -31.63
C ILE A 176 1.88 34.33 -32.35
N THR A 177 3.08 34.42 -31.78
CA THR A 177 4.18 35.25 -32.29
C THR A 177 4.89 34.66 -33.50
N SER A 178 4.92 33.33 -33.64
CA SER A 178 5.53 32.64 -34.80
C SER A 178 4.62 32.57 -36.04
N THR A 179 3.37 33.05 -35.94
CA THR A 179 2.39 33.07 -37.05
C THR A 179 2.21 34.48 -37.63
N GLY A 180 3.07 35.45 -37.25
CA GLY A 180 3.14 36.80 -37.83
C GLY A 180 4.43 37.00 -38.62
#